data_AF-A0AAV4N752-F1
#
_entry.id   AF-A0AAV4N752-F1
#
_cell.length_a   1.000
_cell.length_b   1.000
_cell.length_c   1.000
_cell.angle_alpha   90.00
_cell.angle_beta   90.00
_cell.angle_gamma   90.00
#
_symmetry.space_group_name_H-M   'P 1'
#
loop_
_entity.id
_entity.type
_entity.pdbx_description
1 polymer ?
#
loop_
_entity_poly.entity_id
_entity_poly.type
_entity_poly.pdbx_seq_one_letter_code
_entity_poly.pdbx_strand_id
1 'polypeptide(L)'
;MESPQVDWVVLSRDTPLTENVIRSLKDNLDWRILSQYQKLSESFIAEFRSKVDWNKICRYQKLSENFIRQCLSRGDPIDMSLISEFQSLSSIFMIENKHLLDWKKISEFQKLSDGFLIDHYDLLDMTLISKHQVLNPTVIERLSDILDWNELFKHQPLNHTLLAKHIDKITECSAISFKDMHDDRKRLFDFTDNDEDDILIAPKRIKRATDNHTKPKYDLDLSSKDNNGDKSIPHYSINLGKGLLMEVKEFRSSYYVGLSKTNEDGGEIRNRFNIPLLQLETLKKACDAMIAYIAKYR
;
A
#
# COMPACT_ATOMS: atom_id res chain seq x y z
N MET A 1 -37.19 23.09 35.12
CA MET A 1 -36.05 23.04 34.20
C MET A 1 -36.25 21.80 33.35
N GLU A 2 -36.60 21.96 32.08
CA GLU A 2 -36.61 20.84 31.15
C GLU A 2 -35.16 20.30 31.08
N SER A 3 -35.00 19.00 31.29
CA SER A 3 -33.70 18.35 31.11
C SER A 3 -33.23 18.59 29.67
N PRO A 4 -31.96 18.95 29.44
CA PRO A 4 -31.48 19.19 28.08
C PRO A 4 -31.76 17.95 27.24
N GLN A 5 -32.55 18.12 26.18
CA GLN A 5 -32.92 17.05 25.28
C GLN A 5 -31.66 16.59 24.55
N VAL A 6 -31.24 15.35 24.80
CA VAL A 6 -30.06 14.77 24.16
C VAL A 6 -30.40 14.46 22.70
N ASP A 7 -29.66 15.06 21.78
CA ASP A 7 -29.71 14.69 20.37
C ASP A 7 -28.89 13.40 20.15
N TRP A 8 -29.57 12.27 20.12
CA TRP A 8 -28.96 10.96 19.94
C TRP A 8 -28.36 10.76 18.54
N VAL A 9 -28.82 11.50 17.53
CA VAL A 9 -28.29 11.44 16.15
C VAL A 9 -26.92 12.09 16.11
N VAL A 10 -26.81 13.32 16.63
CA VAL A 10 -25.53 14.05 16.72
C VAL A 10 -24.55 13.29 17.60
N LEU A 11 -25.00 12.76 18.73
CA LEU A 11 -24.13 12.00 19.64
C LEU A 11 -23.62 10.70 18.99
N SER A 12 -24.45 10.00 18.21
CA SER A 12 -24.06 8.79 17.48
C SER A 12 -23.07 9.06 16.34
N ARG A 13 -23.14 10.24 15.71
CA ARG A 13 -22.33 10.59 14.52
C ARG A 13 -21.04 11.33 14.85
N ASP A 14 -21.15 12.40 15.63
CA ASP A 14 -20.14 13.46 15.68
C ASP A 14 -19.24 13.37 16.92
N THR A 15 -19.63 12.58 17.92
CA THR A 15 -18.83 12.35 19.13
C THR A 15 -18.08 11.03 18.99
N PRO A 16 -16.75 10.98 19.24
CA PRO A 16 -16.01 9.72 19.31
C PRO A 16 -16.47 8.95 20.56
N LEU A 17 -17.30 7.93 20.38
CA LEU A 17 -17.83 7.12 21.47
C LEU A 17 -16.94 5.89 21.68
N THR A 18 -16.56 5.63 22.93
CA THR A 18 -15.94 4.34 23.27
C THR A 18 -17.02 3.26 23.24
N GLU A 19 -16.63 2.03 22.88
CA GLU A 19 -17.56 0.90 22.85
C GLU A 19 -18.27 0.66 24.18
N ASN A 20 -17.61 0.92 25.32
CA ASN A 20 -18.25 0.81 26.64
C ASN A 20 -19.40 1.81 26.83
N VAL A 21 -19.26 3.02 26.30
CA VAL A 21 -20.34 4.02 26.30
C VAL A 21 -21.45 3.59 25.32
N ILE A 22 -21.09 3.02 24.17
CA ILE A 22 -22.09 2.50 23.24
C ILE A 22 -22.87 1.34 23.89
N ARG A 23 -22.21 0.44 24.64
CA ARG A 23 -22.88 -0.65 25.39
C ARG A 23 -23.88 -0.11 26.41
N SER A 24 -23.53 0.94 27.15
CA SER A 24 -24.41 1.49 28.18
C SER A 24 -25.58 2.28 27.60
N LEU A 25 -25.44 2.83 26.39
CA LEU A 25 -26.46 3.63 25.70
C LEU A 25 -27.12 2.92 24.51
N LYS A 26 -26.93 1.60 24.40
CA LYS A 26 -27.27 0.75 23.25
C LYS A 26 -28.73 0.80 22.76
N ASP A 27 -29.65 1.25 23.61
CA ASP A 27 -31.08 1.31 23.31
C ASP A 27 -31.52 2.71 22.86
N ASN A 28 -30.65 3.72 22.99
CA ASN A 28 -30.93 5.10 22.60
C ASN A 28 -30.20 5.52 21.32
N LEU A 29 -29.08 4.86 21.00
CA LEU A 29 -28.24 5.22 19.86
C LEU A 29 -28.79 4.68 18.54
N ASP A 30 -28.55 5.42 17.46
CA ASP A 30 -28.88 4.99 16.10
C ASP A 30 -27.79 4.06 15.56
N TRP A 31 -28.11 2.77 15.47
CA TRP A 31 -27.17 1.73 15.04
C TRP A 31 -26.69 1.87 13.61
N ARG A 32 -27.50 2.44 12.71
CA ARG A 32 -27.10 2.68 11.33
C ARG A 32 -26.07 3.80 11.26
N ILE A 33 -26.24 4.86 12.05
CA ILE A 33 -25.26 5.95 12.16
C ILE A 33 -23.99 5.43 12.84
N LEU A 34 -24.11 4.70 13.96
CA LEU A 34 -22.95 4.13 14.66
C LEU A 34 -22.12 3.23 13.75
N SER A 35 -22.77 2.34 12.99
CA SER A 35 -22.09 1.40 12.08
C SER A 35 -21.29 2.10 10.98
N GLN A 36 -21.66 3.32 10.62
CA GLN A 36 -20.98 4.10 9.59
C GLN A 36 -19.86 4.99 10.15
N TYR A 37 -20.12 5.69 11.25
CA TYR A 37 -19.28 6.81 11.69
C TYR A 37 -18.38 6.48 12.87
N GLN A 38 -18.76 5.50 13.71
CA GLN A 38 -17.92 5.08 14.83
C GLN A 38 -16.95 3.98 14.39
N LYS A 39 -15.76 3.96 15.01
CA LYS A 39 -14.80 2.87 14.83
C LYS A 39 -15.18 1.72 15.76
N LEU A 40 -15.68 0.63 15.18
CA LEU A 40 -16.12 -0.54 15.94
C LEU A 40 -15.13 -1.69 15.76
N SER A 41 -14.76 -2.35 16.85
CA SER A 41 -13.95 -3.56 16.81
C SER A 41 -14.78 -4.74 16.31
N GLU A 42 -14.11 -5.72 15.69
CA GLU A 42 -14.75 -6.94 15.20
C GLU A 42 -15.46 -7.73 16.32
N SER A 43 -14.89 -7.74 17.52
CA SER A 43 -15.52 -8.35 18.69
C SER A 43 -16.82 -7.64 19.08
N PHE A 44 -16.85 -6.31 18.99
CA PHE A 44 -18.05 -5.53 19.27
C PHE A 44 -19.12 -5.75 18.21
N ILE A 45 -18.73 -5.79 16.93
CA ILE A 45 -19.63 -6.08 15.82
C ILE A 45 -20.25 -7.47 16.00
N ALA A 46 -19.45 -8.47 16.38
CA ALA A 46 -19.96 -9.82 16.67
C ALA A 46 -20.94 -9.84 17.86
N GLU A 47 -20.64 -9.11 18.94
CA GLU A 47 -21.51 -8.98 20.11
C GLU A 47 -22.88 -8.39 19.75
N PHE A 48 -22.90 -7.36 18.89
CA PHE A 48 -24.11 -6.63 18.50
C PHE A 48 -24.58 -6.93 17.07
N ARG A 49 -24.29 -8.12 16.57
CA ARG A 49 -24.57 -8.54 15.18
C ARG A 49 -26.03 -8.39 14.72
N SER A 50 -26.98 -8.43 15.65
CA SER A 50 -28.41 -8.27 15.36
C SER A 50 -28.87 -6.81 15.32
N LYS A 51 -28.04 -5.86 15.78
CA LYS A 51 -28.36 -4.42 15.81
C LYS A 51 -27.60 -3.62 14.76
N VAL A 52 -26.36 -4.00 14.45
CA VAL A 52 -25.53 -3.27 13.47
C VAL A 52 -26.12 -3.30 12.06
N ASP A 53 -25.89 -2.25 11.30
CA ASP A 53 -26.23 -2.19 9.88
C ASP A 53 -25.09 -2.80 9.06
N TRP A 54 -25.26 -4.04 8.60
CA TRP A 54 -24.23 -4.80 7.93
C TRP A 54 -23.71 -4.17 6.63
N ASN A 55 -24.55 -3.47 5.87
CA ASN A 55 -24.09 -2.75 4.68
C ASN A 55 -23.15 -1.61 5.05
N LYS A 56 -23.42 -0.91 6.17
CA LYS A 56 -22.52 0.10 6.71
C LYS A 56 -21.24 -0.52 7.27
N ILE A 57 -21.34 -1.66 7.95
CA ILE A 57 -20.18 -2.40 8.44
C ILE A 57 -19.26 -2.80 7.29
N CYS A 58 -19.78 -3.46 6.25
CA CYS A 58 -19.01 -3.92 5.09
C CYS A 58 -18.34 -2.76 4.32
N ARG A 59 -18.93 -1.56 4.32
CA ARG A 59 -18.42 -0.42 3.56
C ARG A 59 -17.45 0.47 4.34
N TYR A 60 -17.71 0.72 5.62
CA TYR A 60 -17.02 1.78 6.37
C TYR A 60 -16.08 1.23 7.46
N GLN A 61 -16.29 0.00 7.92
CA GLN A 61 -15.38 -0.63 8.88
C GLN A 61 -14.26 -1.38 8.14
N LYS A 62 -13.08 -1.45 8.77
CA LYS A 62 -12.00 -2.31 8.29
C LYS A 62 -12.20 -3.70 8.87
N LEU A 63 -12.56 -4.65 8.02
CA LEU A 63 -12.79 -6.04 8.39
C LEU A 63 -11.58 -6.89 7.98
N SER A 64 -11.12 -7.74 8.89
CA SER A 64 -10.15 -8.78 8.58
C SER A 64 -10.82 -9.91 7.82
N GLU A 65 -10.06 -10.57 6.95
CA GLU A 65 -10.56 -11.74 6.23
C GLU A 65 -10.99 -12.87 7.17
N ASN A 66 -10.35 -13.00 8.33
CA ASN A 66 -10.74 -13.99 9.34
C ASN A 66 -12.13 -13.69 9.90
N PHE A 67 -12.43 -12.42 10.19
CA PHE A 67 -13.76 -12.01 10.62
C PHE A 67 -14.80 -12.25 9.53
N ILE A 68 -14.48 -11.91 8.27
CA ILE A 68 -15.37 -12.17 7.12
C ILE A 68 -15.67 -13.67 6.99
N ARG A 69 -14.66 -14.55 7.09
CA ARG A 69 -14.85 -16.01 7.08
C ARG A 69 -15.76 -16.48 8.21
N GLN A 70 -15.59 -15.94 9.42
CA GLN A 70 -16.47 -16.26 10.54
C GLN A 70 -17.90 -15.79 10.31
N CYS A 71 -18.10 -14.59 9.74
CA CYS A 71 -19.42 -14.08 9.37
C CYS A 71 -20.12 -15.00 8.36
N LEU A 72 -19.41 -15.43 7.30
CA LEU A 72 -19.92 -16.38 6.32
C LEU A 72 -20.31 -17.70 6.98
N SER A 73 -19.44 -18.24 7.84
CA SER A 73 -19.71 -19.49 8.57
C SER A 73 -20.92 -19.40 9.49
N ARG A 74 -21.15 -18.23 10.12
CA ARG A 74 -22.31 -17.97 10.98
C ARG A 74 -23.60 -17.64 10.22
N GLY A 75 -23.53 -17.38 8.92
CA GLY A 75 -24.66 -16.90 8.13
C GLY A 75 -25.04 -15.45 8.44
N ASP A 76 -24.08 -14.62 8.84
CA ASP A 76 -24.32 -13.18 9.02
C ASP A 76 -24.56 -12.52 7.65
N PRO A 77 -25.44 -11.50 7.55
CA PRO A 77 -25.88 -10.92 6.28
C PRO A 77 -24.85 -9.92 5.73
N ILE A 78 -23.66 -10.42 5.40
CA ILE A 78 -22.60 -9.62 4.77
C ILE A 78 -22.83 -9.56 3.25
N ASP A 79 -22.69 -8.36 2.68
CA ASP A 79 -22.76 -8.15 1.24
C ASP A 79 -21.38 -8.32 0.62
N MET A 80 -21.20 -9.40 -0.15
CA MET A 80 -19.92 -9.73 -0.77
C MET A 80 -19.51 -8.76 -1.90
N SER A 81 -20.45 -8.06 -2.53
CA SER A 81 -20.12 -7.01 -3.50
C SER A 81 -19.50 -5.80 -2.79
N LEU A 82 -20.04 -5.42 -1.62
CA LEU A 82 -19.43 -4.38 -0.78
C LEU A 82 -18.06 -4.81 -0.23
N ILE A 83 -17.90 -6.09 0.13
CA ILE A 83 -16.59 -6.62 0.54
C ILE A 83 -15.58 -6.52 -0.62
N SER A 84 -15.97 -6.91 -1.84
CA SER A 84 -15.14 -6.80 -3.05
C SER A 84 -14.70 -5.37 -3.36
N GLU A 85 -15.54 -4.38 -3.10
CA GLU A 85 -15.26 -2.97 -3.41
C GLU A 85 -14.44 -2.27 -2.31
N PHE A 86 -14.82 -2.46 -1.03
CA PHE A 86 -14.33 -1.59 0.05
C PHE A 86 -13.30 -2.22 0.98
N GLN A 87 -13.14 -3.55 0.97
CA GLN A 87 -12.17 -4.22 1.83
C GLN A 87 -10.86 -4.49 1.09
N SER A 88 -9.76 -4.58 1.84
CA SER A 88 -8.46 -4.98 1.27
C SER A 88 -8.34 -6.50 1.28
N LEU A 89 -8.50 -7.13 0.12
CA LEU A 89 -8.49 -8.60 -0.01
C LEU A 89 -7.12 -9.11 -0.46
N SER A 90 -6.67 -10.23 0.11
CA SER A 90 -5.48 -10.95 -0.37
C SER A 90 -5.82 -11.82 -1.58
N SER A 91 -4.82 -12.11 -2.41
CA SER A 91 -4.97 -13.03 -3.55
C SER A 91 -5.50 -14.40 -3.12
N ILE A 92 -5.05 -14.91 -1.97
CA ILE A 92 -5.51 -16.20 -1.44
C ILE A 92 -7.01 -16.15 -1.15
N PHE A 93 -7.47 -15.12 -0.43
CA PHE A 93 -8.88 -14.95 -0.13
C PHE A 93 -9.74 -14.81 -1.38
N MET A 94 -9.28 -14.05 -2.37
CA MET A 94 -10.00 -13.87 -3.64
C MET A 94 -10.22 -15.20 -4.36
N ILE A 95 -9.20 -16.06 -4.41
CA ILE A 95 -9.30 -17.35 -5.09
C ILE A 95 -10.15 -18.35 -4.29
N GLU A 96 -9.96 -18.44 -2.97
CA GLU A 96 -10.76 -19.31 -2.10
C GLU A 96 -12.26 -18.99 -2.19
N ASN A 97 -12.61 -17.71 -2.29
CA ASN A 97 -13.99 -17.23 -2.25
C ASN A 97 -14.48 -16.73 -3.62
N LYS A 98 -13.85 -17.16 -4.72
CA LYS A 98 -14.10 -16.64 -6.08
C LYS A 98 -15.56 -16.69 -6.55
N HIS A 99 -16.34 -17.62 -6.02
CA HIS A 99 -17.74 -17.83 -6.38
C HIS A 99 -18.69 -16.86 -5.66
N LEU A 100 -18.22 -16.18 -4.61
CA LEU A 100 -19.01 -15.23 -3.83
C LEU A 100 -18.69 -13.78 -4.18
N LEU A 101 -17.51 -13.53 -4.75
CA LEU A 101 -16.98 -12.19 -4.95
C LEU A 101 -17.45 -11.58 -6.27
N ASP A 102 -17.63 -10.26 -6.25
CA ASP A 102 -17.91 -9.47 -7.45
C ASP A 102 -16.60 -9.12 -8.16
N TRP A 103 -16.32 -9.81 -9.26
CA TRP A 103 -15.08 -9.66 -10.00
C TRP A 103 -14.97 -8.35 -10.78
N LYS A 104 -16.11 -7.70 -11.11
CA LYS A 104 -16.07 -6.36 -11.71
C LYS A 104 -15.57 -5.35 -10.67
N LYS A 105 -16.10 -5.43 -9.45
CA LYS A 105 -15.63 -4.61 -8.33
C LYS A 105 -14.17 -4.88 -7.98
N ILE A 106 -13.75 -6.14 -7.99
CA ILE A 106 -12.35 -6.49 -7.79
C ILE A 106 -11.47 -5.84 -8.87
N SER A 107 -11.85 -5.97 -10.14
CA SER A 107 -11.07 -5.44 -11.27
C SER A 107 -10.94 -3.91 -11.23
N GLU A 108 -12.00 -3.22 -10.78
CA GLU A 108 -12.04 -1.76 -10.74
C GLU A 108 -11.35 -1.17 -9.50
N PHE A 109 -11.59 -1.75 -8.31
CA PHE A 109 -11.25 -1.09 -7.04
C PHE A 109 -10.10 -1.75 -6.26
N GLN A 110 -9.83 -3.04 -6.46
CA GLN A 110 -8.77 -3.72 -5.72
C GLN A 110 -7.40 -3.42 -6.33
N LYS A 111 -6.37 -3.35 -5.49
CA LYS A 111 -4.99 -3.29 -5.95
C LYS A 111 -4.49 -4.71 -6.22
N LEU A 112 -4.44 -5.08 -7.50
CA LEU A 112 -3.98 -6.41 -7.91
C LEU A 112 -2.47 -6.42 -8.16
N SER A 113 -1.82 -7.53 -7.85
CA SER A 113 -0.39 -7.71 -8.14
C SER A 113 -0.19 -8.17 -9.58
N ASP A 114 0.95 -7.81 -10.18
CA ASP A 114 1.33 -8.24 -11.53
C ASP A 114 1.20 -9.77 -11.73
N GLY A 115 1.63 -10.55 -10.74
CA GLY A 115 1.52 -12.01 -10.78
C GLY A 115 0.06 -12.48 -10.79
N PHE A 116 -0.78 -11.89 -9.94
CA PHE A 116 -2.20 -12.22 -9.91
C PHE A 116 -2.92 -11.89 -11.23
N LEU A 117 -2.60 -10.75 -11.84
CA LEU A 117 -3.13 -10.37 -13.15
C LEU A 117 -2.77 -11.40 -14.22
N ILE A 118 -1.53 -11.88 -14.22
CA ILE A 118 -1.06 -12.85 -15.21
C ILE A 118 -1.66 -14.24 -14.97
N ASP A 119 -1.76 -14.67 -13.71
CA ASP A 119 -2.17 -16.04 -13.37
C ASP A 119 -3.69 -16.23 -13.36
N HIS A 120 -4.46 -15.14 -13.22
CA HIS A 120 -5.91 -15.16 -13.00
C HIS A 120 -6.70 -14.14 -13.84
N TYR A 121 -6.19 -13.77 -15.03
CA TYR A 121 -6.89 -12.85 -15.93
C TYR A 121 -8.28 -13.35 -16.36
N ASP A 122 -8.51 -14.67 -16.35
CA ASP A 122 -9.76 -15.31 -16.73
C ASP A 122 -10.94 -14.95 -15.81
N LEU A 123 -10.64 -14.55 -14.58
CA LEU A 123 -11.63 -14.12 -13.60
C LEU A 123 -11.92 -12.62 -13.66
N LEU A 124 -11.08 -11.85 -14.34
CA LEU A 124 -11.05 -10.39 -14.25
C LEU A 124 -11.69 -9.73 -15.48
N ASP A 125 -12.25 -8.54 -15.29
CA ASP A 125 -12.78 -7.72 -16.39
C ASP A 125 -11.65 -6.90 -17.00
N MET A 126 -11.11 -7.38 -18.13
CA MET A 126 -9.94 -6.76 -18.78
C MET A 126 -10.16 -5.32 -19.23
N THR A 127 -11.40 -4.92 -19.49
CA THR A 127 -11.75 -3.53 -19.81
C THR A 127 -11.52 -2.65 -18.60
N LEU A 128 -12.03 -3.07 -17.43
CA LEU A 128 -11.86 -2.34 -16.17
C LEU A 128 -10.40 -2.35 -15.70
N ILE A 129 -9.69 -3.48 -15.87
CA ILE A 129 -8.26 -3.56 -15.60
C ILE A 129 -7.50 -2.54 -16.44
N SER A 130 -7.77 -2.48 -17.74
CA SER A 130 -7.10 -1.56 -18.67
C SER A 130 -7.34 -0.09 -18.31
N LYS A 131 -8.54 0.23 -17.87
CA LYS A 131 -8.96 1.58 -17.53
C LYS A 131 -8.47 2.07 -16.16
N HIS A 132 -8.52 1.22 -15.14
CA HIS A 132 -8.40 1.64 -13.74
C HIS A 132 -7.11 1.16 -13.04
N GLN A 133 -6.49 0.06 -13.50
CA GLN A 133 -5.29 -0.48 -12.87
C GLN A 133 -4.03 0.14 -13.47
N VAL A 134 -3.01 0.39 -12.64
CA VAL A 134 -1.69 0.81 -13.14
C VAL A 134 -0.91 -0.42 -13.56
N LEU A 135 -0.80 -0.66 -14.86
CA LEU A 135 -0.16 -1.86 -15.39
C LEU A 135 1.34 -1.66 -15.66
N ASN A 136 2.13 -2.64 -15.26
CA ASN A 136 3.54 -2.72 -15.61
C ASN A 136 3.70 -3.06 -17.11
N PRO A 137 4.64 -2.42 -17.83
CA PRO A 137 5.00 -2.80 -19.20
C PRO A 137 5.11 -4.31 -19.47
N THR A 138 5.68 -5.07 -18.54
CA THR A 138 5.84 -6.52 -18.69
C THR A 138 4.49 -7.26 -18.65
N VAL A 139 3.54 -6.79 -17.85
CA VAL A 139 2.17 -7.32 -17.80
C VAL A 139 1.44 -6.96 -19.08
N ILE A 140 1.58 -5.72 -19.56
CA ILE A 140 0.98 -5.26 -20.81
C ILE A 140 1.42 -6.14 -21.98
N GLU A 141 2.72 -6.43 -22.09
CA GLU A 141 3.22 -7.30 -23.16
C GLU A 141 2.67 -8.72 -23.06
N ARG A 142 2.67 -9.30 -21.85
CA ARG A 142 2.20 -10.68 -21.61
C ARG A 142 0.71 -10.85 -21.87
N LEU A 143 -0.09 -9.85 -21.52
CA LEU A 143 -1.54 -9.85 -21.65
C LEU A 143 -2.01 -9.02 -22.85
N SER A 144 -1.11 -8.75 -23.81
CA SER A 144 -1.38 -7.85 -24.93
C SER A 144 -2.54 -8.29 -25.82
N ASP A 145 -2.90 -9.57 -25.84
CA ASP A 145 -4.00 -10.08 -26.68
C ASP A 145 -5.37 -9.98 -26.01
N ILE A 146 -5.42 -9.77 -24.70
CA ILE A 146 -6.68 -9.72 -23.92
C ILE A 146 -6.99 -8.33 -23.37
N LEU A 147 -5.99 -7.46 -23.28
CA LEU A 147 -6.16 -6.10 -22.79
C LEU A 147 -6.92 -5.22 -23.79
N ASP A 148 -7.72 -4.30 -23.26
CA ASP A 148 -8.39 -3.28 -24.07
C ASP A 148 -7.42 -2.14 -24.35
N TRP A 149 -6.86 -2.14 -25.56
CA TRP A 149 -5.88 -1.16 -26.00
C TRP A 149 -6.46 0.25 -26.15
N ASN A 150 -7.75 0.39 -26.43
CA ASN A 150 -8.37 1.71 -26.51
C ASN A 150 -8.46 2.33 -25.11
N GLU A 151 -8.85 1.54 -24.11
CA GLU A 151 -8.90 2.01 -22.72
C GLU A 151 -7.50 2.25 -22.13
N LEU A 152 -6.52 1.37 -22.42
CA LEU A 152 -5.12 1.60 -22.04
C LEU A 152 -4.59 2.91 -22.62
N PHE A 153 -4.85 3.17 -23.90
CA PHE A 153 -4.37 4.39 -24.56
C PHE A 153 -4.99 5.67 -23.96
N LYS A 154 -6.28 5.63 -23.64
CA LYS A 154 -6.99 6.79 -23.05
C LYS A 154 -6.56 7.09 -21.62
N HIS A 155 -6.23 6.06 -20.83
CA HIS A 155 -6.11 6.16 -19.39
C HIS A 155 -4.72 5.90 -18.81
N GLN A 156 -3.80 5.28 -19.57
CA GLN A 156 -2.46 4.95 -19.10
C GLN A 156 -1.37 5.75 -19.84
N PRO A 157 -0.31 6.20 -19.15
CA PRO A 157 0.87 6.76 -19.79
C PRO A 157 1.70 5.64 -20.43
N LEU A 158 1.37 5.27 -21.67
CA LEU A 158 2.09 4.24 -22.43
C LEU A 158 3.39 4.80 -23.02
N ASN A 159 4.48 4.03 -22.89
CA ASN A 159 5.76 4.39 -23.53
C ASN A 159 5.66 4.24 -25.06
N HIS A 160 6.25 5.18 -25.81
CA HIS A 160 6.32 5.18 -27.27
C HIS A 160 6.78 3.84 -27.88
N THR A 161 7.68 3.09 -27.22
CA THR A 161 8.12 1.77 -27.70
C THR A 161 6.99 0.73 -27.69
N LEU A 162 6.15 0.72 -26.64
CA LEU A 162 5.00 -0.18 -26.55
C LEU A 162 3.92 0.23 -27.56
N LEU A 163 3.68 1.53 -27.69
CA LEU A 163 2.74 2.07 -28.67
C LEU A 163 3.14 1.70 -30.08
N ALA A 164 4.40 1.92 -30.47
CA ALA A 164 4.88 1.57 -31.81
C ALA A 164 4.74 0.08 -32.14
N LYS A 165 4.83 -0.79 -31.13
CA LYS A 165 4.73 -2.25 -31.29
C LYS A 165 3.28 -2.75 -31.40
N HIS A 166 2.32 -2.05 -30.82
CA HIS A 166 0.93 -2.49 -30.69
C HIS A 166 -0.10 -1.48 -31.23
N ILE A 167 0.34 -0.54 -32.07
CA ILE A 167 -0.52 0.51 -32.65
C ILE A 167 -1.65 -0.06 -33.49
N ASP A 168 -1.44 -1.24 -34.08
CA ASP A 168 -2.41 -1.99 -34.87
C ASP A 168 -3.62 -2.46 -34.05
N LYS A 169 -3.46 -2.59 -32.72
CA LYS A 169 -4.54 -2.98 -31.80
C LYS A 169 -5.42 -1.82 -31.36
N ILE A 170 -5.03 -0.57 -31.65
CA ILE A 170 -5.79 0.63 -31.31
C ILE A 170 -6.74 0.95 -32.47
N THR A 171 -8.04 0.85 -32.23
CA THR A 171 -9.08 1.00 -33.25
C THR A 171 -9.82 2.34 -33.15
N GLU A 172 -9.94 2.92 -31.95
CA GLU A 172 -10.52 4.24 -31.73
C GLU A 172 -9.47 5.36 -31.88
N CYS A 173 -8.96 5.52 -33.10
CA CYS A 173 -7.96 6.54 -33.44
C CYS A 173 -8.55 7.96 -33.61
N SER A 174 -9.82 8.21 -33.27
CA SER A 174 -10.39 9.57 -33.27
C SER A 174 -9.80 10.48 -32.20
N ALA A 175 -8.96 9.94 -31.31
CA ALA A 175 -8.17 10.68 -30.32
C ALA A 175 -6.70 10.89 -30.73
N ILE A 176 -6.28 10.53 -31.95
CA ILE A 176 -4.98 10.98 -32.51
C ILE A 176 -5.10 12.47 -32.87
N SER A 177 -5.36 13.31 -31.88
CA SER A 177 -4.97 14.71 -31.99
C SER A 177 -3.44 14.71 -31.96
N PHE A 178 -2.82 15.14 -33.07
CA PHE A 178 -1.42 15.51 -33.22
C PHE A 178 -0.93 16.46 -32.09
N LYS A 179 -0.78 15.96 -30.86
CA LYS A 179 -0.13 16.68 -29.76
C LYS A 179 1.15 16.00 -29.27
N ASP A 180 1.29 14.70 -29.47
CA ASP A 180 2.41 13.95 -28.89
C ASP A 180 3.58 13.67 -29.87
N MET A 181 3.55 14.24 -31.08
CA MET A 181 4.65 14.08 -32.06
C MET A 181 5.59 15.30 -32.18
N HIS A 182 5.38 16.35 -31.39
CA HIS A 182 6.27 17.52 -31.36
C HIS A 182 6.34 18.15 -29.97
N ASP A 183 7.10 17.59 -29.02
CA ASP A 183 7.82 18.44 -28.03
C ASP A 183 8.97 17.80 -27.24
N ASP A 184 9.70 16.81 -27.79
CA ASP A 184 10.86 16.21 -27.08
C ASP A 184 12.17 17.03 -27.17
N ARG A 185 12.11 18.35 -27.33
CA ARG A 185 13.34 19.20 -27.32
C ARG A 185 13.30 20.45 -26.44
N LYS A 186 12.23 20.69 -25.68
CA LYS A 186 12.19 21.85 -24.76
C LYS A 186 11.53 21.50 -23.44
N ARG A 187 12.24 20.78 -22.58
CA ARG A 187 12.13 20.89 -21.10
C ARG A 187 13.35 20.24 -20.45
N LEU A 188 14.51 20.73 -20.88
CA LEU A 188 15.71 20.71 -20.06
C LEU A 188 15.68 22.01 -19.25
N PHE A 189 15.58 21.86 -17.92
CA PHE A 189 16.00 22.81 -16.88
C PHE A 189 15.75 24.31 -17.11
N ASP A 190 14.81 24.89 -16.34
CA ASP A 190 15.08 26.18 -15.71
C ASP A 190 14.34 26.30 -14.37
N PHE A 191 15.11 26.56 -13.32
CA PHE A 191 14.66 26.86 -11.96
C PHE A 191 14.70 28.37 -11.80
N THR A 192 13.57 29.05 -11.65
CA THR A 192 13.49 30.35 -10.96
C THR A 192 12.10 30.53 -10.32
N ASP A 193 12.10 30.68 -8.98
CA ASP A 193 11.40 31.65 -8.12
C ASP A 193 9.93 32.04 -8.45
N ASN A 194 8.99 32.23 -7.52
CA ASN A 194 8.92 32.24 -6.05
C ASN A 194 7.43 32.45 -5.66
N ASP A 195 7.19 32.51 -4.35
CA ASP A 195 6.02 33.04 -3.62
C ASP A 195 5.01 31.95 -3.15
N GLU A 196 5.12 31.48 -1.91
CA GLU A 196 4.66 32.12 -0.65
C GLU A 196 3.12 32.27 -0.62
N ASP A 197 2.42 31.39 0.08
CA ASP A 197 2.06 31.64 1.48
C ASP A 197 1.22 30.51 2.11
N ASP A 198 1.34 30.46 3.43
CA ASP A 198 0.30 30.09 4.39
C ASP A 198 0.28 28.70 5.11
N ILE A 199 0.66 28.83 6.39
CA ILE A 199 0.05 28.25 7.61
C ILE A 199 0.67 26.96 8.16
N LEU A 200 1.71 27.17 8.98
CA LEU A 200 2.12 26.26 10.05
C LEU A 200 1.44 26.66 11.37
N ILE A 201 0.46 25.86 11.82
CA ILE A 201 0.05 25.82 13.23
C ILE A 201 0.21 24.37 13.72
N ALA A 202 1.24 24.15 14.53
CA ALA A 202 1.47 22.89 15.23
C ALA A 202 0.64 22.80 16.52
N PRO A 203 0.11 21.62 16.89
CA PRO A 203 -0.22 21.31 18.28
C PRO A 203 0.88 20.52 18.98
N LYS A 204 0.93 20.73 20.29
CA LYS A 204 1.97 20.37 21.25
C LYS A 204 2.14 18.86 21.50
N ARG A 205 3.40 18.50 21.80
CA ARG A 205 3.88 17.26 22.44
C ARG A 205 3.02 16.81 23.63
N ILE A 206 2.76 15.50 23.69
CA ILE A 206 2.55 14.75 24.94
C ILE A 206 3.62 13.65 25.01
N LYS A 207 4.42 13.65 26.09
CA LYS A 207 5.34 12.56 26.46
C LYS A 207 4.58 11.48 27.24
N ARG A 208 4.86 10.21 26.97
CA ARG A 208 4.86 9.01 27.87
C ARG A 208 4.98 7.77 26.97
N ALA A 209 5.57 6.64 27.34
CA ALA A 209 6.51 6.25 28.38
C ALA A 209 7.20 4.98 27.83
N THR A 210 8.40 4.69 28.31
CA THR A 210 9.24 3.55 27.94
C THR A 210 8.59 2.21 28.29
N ASP A 211 8.48 1.30 27.33
CA ASP A 211 8.38 -0.14 27.60
C ASP A 211 9.56 -0.88 26.94
N ASN A 212 10.38 -1.48 27.80
CA ASN A 212 11.51 -2.33 27.47
C ASN A 212 10.98 -3.66 26.91
N HIS A 213 10.91 -3.76 25.59
CA HIS A 213 11.05 -5.05 24.92
C HIS A 213 12.44 -5.11 24.30
N THR A 214 13.32 -5.92 24.90
CA THR A 214 14.60 -6.33 24.34
C THR A 214 14.33 -7.02 23.00
N LYS A 215 14.45 -6.25 21.91
CA LYS A 215 14.39 -6.77 20.53
C LYS A 215 15.54 -7.76 20.30
N PRO A 216 15.32 -8.82 19.49
CA PRO A 216 16.33 -9.85 19.24
C PRO A 216 17.57 -9.27 18.55
N LYS A 217 18.76 -9.71 18.99
CA LYS A 217 20.05 -9.26 18.48
C LYS A 217 20.49 -10.18 17.34
N TYR A 218 20.70 -9.62 16.15
CA TYR A 218 21.22 -10.34 14.98
C TYR A 218 22.41 -9.56 14.41
N ASP A 219 23.60 -10.15 14.50
CA ASP A 219 24.82 -9.63 13.89
C ASP A 219 25.29 -10.67 12.87
N LEU A 220 25.46 -10.30 11.59
CA LEU A 220 25.94 -11.20 10.53
C LEU A 220 27.13 -10.56 9.81
N ASP A 221 28.31 -11.16 9.97
CA ASP A 221 29.54 -10.79 9.28
C ASP A 221 29.79 -11.79 8.15
N LEU A 222 29.79 -11.32 6.91
CA LEU A 222 30.01 -12.13 5.71
C LEU A 222 31.45 -12.04 5.20
N SER A 223 32.36 -11.38 5.93
CA SER A 223 33.77 -11.31 5.55
C SER A 223 34.48 -12.64 5.77
N SER A 224 35.22 -13.11 4.75
CA SER A 224 36.13 -14.24 4.90
C SER A 224 37.28 -13.81 5.83
N LYS A 225 37.41 -14.50 6.97
CA LYS A 225 38.38 -14.24 8.05
C LYS A 225 39.75 -13.78 7.53
N ASP A 226 40.20 -12.61 7.98
CA ASP A 226 41.38 -12.51 8.85
C ASP A 226 41.62 -11.09 9.39
N ASN A 227 41.73 -11.06 10.73
CA ASN A 227 42.48 -10.17 11.62
C ASN A 227 42.25 -8.66 11.75
N ASN A 228 41.93 -8.34 13.02
CA ASN A 228 42.34 -7.22 13.86
C ASN A 228 41.62 -5.87 13.74
N GLY A 229 40.81 -5.64 14.77
CA GLY A 229 40.15 -4.39 15.11
C GLY A 229 38.74 -4.72 15.52
N ASP A 230 38.52 -5.02 16.81
CA ASP A 230 37.19 -5.22 17.40
C ASP A 230 36.39 -3.91 17.29
N LYS A 231 35.89 -3.63 16.08
CA LYS A 231 34.94 -2.56 15.80
C LYS A 231 33.60 -3.15 16.18
N SER A 232 33.10 -2.81 17.36
CA SER A 232 31.77 -3.22 17.80
C SER A 232 30.75 -2.83 16.73
N ILE A 233 30.20 -3.84 16.08
CA ILE A 233 29.19 -3.70 15.04
C ILE A 233 27.94 -3.11 15.72
N PRO A 234 27.43 -1.93 15.30
CA PRO A 234 26.22 -1.36 15.89
C PRO A 234 25.03 -2.32 15.76
N HIS A 235 24.10 -2.28 16.72
CA HIS A 235 22.91 -3.12 16.69
C HIS A 235 22.16 -2.95 15.35
N TYR A 236 21.88 -4.06 14.65
CA TYR A 236 21.28 -4.12 13.31
C TYR A 236 22.18 -3.64 12.16
N SER A 237 23.39 -4.20 12.06
CA SER A 237 24.25 -3.97 10.90
C SER A 237 24.91 -5.25 10.37
N ILE A 238 25.19 -5.24 9.06
CA ILE A 238 25.75 -6.33 8.28
C ILE A 238 27.00 -5.80 7.58
N ASN A 239 28.13 -6.44 7.82
CA ASN A 239 29.37 -6.14 7.12
C ASN A 239 29.43 -6.91 5.80
N LEU A 240 29.51 -6.19 4.68
CA LEU A 240 29.56 -6.75 3.33
C LEU A 240 31.01 -6.96 2.83
N GLY A 241 32.01 -6.67 3.67
CA GLY A 241 33.43 -6.79 3.35
C GLY A 241 34.01 -5.55 2.66
N LYS A 242 35.35 -5.46 2.60
CA LYS A 242 36.11 -4.35 1.98
C LYS A 242 35.69 -2.95 2.47
N GLY A 243 35.37 -2.86 3.76
CA GLY A 243 34.94 -1.62 4.41
C GLY A 243 33.52 -1.18 4.08
N LEU A 244 32.67 -2.01 3.44
CA LEU A 244 31.27 -1.69 3.17
C LEU A 244 30.36 -2.22 4.29
N LEU A 245 29.64 -1.32 4.95
CA LEU A 245 28.74 -1.63 6.06
C LEU A 245 27.30 -1.24 5.68
N MET A 246 26.38 -2.17 5.86
CA MET A 246 24.94 -1.92 5.81
C MET A 246 24.39 -1.87 7.23
N GLU A 247 23.56 -0.89 7.55
CA GLU A 247 23.01 -0.71 8.90
C GLU A 247 21.58 -0.15 8.88
N VAL A 248 20.78 -0.51 9.88
CA VAL A 248 19.47 0.09 10.09
C VAL A 248 19.58 1.26 11.06
N LYS A 249 19.14 2.44 10.64
CA LYS A 249 19.22 3.68 11.42
C LYS A 249 17.84 4.26 11.68
N GLU A 250 17.67 4.84 12.86
CA GLU A 250 16.51 5.67 13.17
C GLU A 250 16.88 7.16 13.08
N PHE A 251 16.11 7.92 12.32
CA PHE A 251 16.25 9.38 12.23
C PHE A 251 14.88 10.03 12.20
N ARG A 252 14.63 10.97 13.13
CA ARG A 252 13.35 11.68 13.28
C ARG A 252 12.13 10.73 13.31
N SER A 253 12.23 9.65 14.10
CA SER A 253 11.18 8.63 14.26
C SER A 253 10.81 7.88 12.97
N SER A 254 11.73 7.85 11.99
CA SER A 254 11.64 7.03 10.77
C SER A 254 12.86 6.13 10.65
N TYR A 255 12.68 4.94 10.09
CA TYR A 255 13.75 3.96 9.90
C TYR A 255 14.30 3.98 8.48
N TYR A 256 15.61 3.85 8.36
CA TYR A 256 16.36 3.86 7.12
C TYR A 256 17.34 2.70 7.09
N VAL A 257 17.59 2.16 5.90
CA VAL A 257 18.73 1.29 5.62
C VAL A 257 19.84 2.16 5.06
N GLY A 258 20.93 2.28 5.81
CA GLY A 258 22.13 3.01 5.44
C GLY A 258 23.20 2.08 4.89
N LEU A 259 23.81 2.47 3.78
CA LEU A 259 25.06 1.90 3.28
C LEU A 259 26.17 2.93 3.52
N SER A 260 27.25 2.49 4.14
CA SER A 260 28.42 3.31 4.40
C SER A 260 29.69 2.57 4.00
N LYS A 261 30.69 3.31 3.50
CA LYS A 261 32.02 2.77 3.22
C LYS A 261 33.03 3.42 4.16
N THR A 262 33.86 2.62 4.82
CA THR A 262 34.98 3.07 5.64
C THR A 262 36.30 2.75 4.95
N ASN A 263 37.25 3.68 4.94
CA ASN A 263 38.60 3.42 4.44
C ASN A 263 39.40 2.57 5.43
N GLU A 264 40.43 1.88 4.92
CA GLU A 264 41.32 0.98 5.68
C GLU A 264 42.04 1.70 6.83
N ASP A 265 42.30 3.01 6.70
CA ASP A 265 42.97 3.83 7.72
C ASP A 265 42.07 4.30 8.88
N GLY A 266 40.81 3.86 8.95
CA GLY A 266 39.88 4.26 10.02
C GLY A 266 39.41 5.72 9.97
N GLY A 267 39.83 6.50 8.98
CA GLY A 267 39.32 7.84 8.69
C GLY A 267 37.96 7.83 7.99
N GLU A 268 37.04 8.70 8.43
CA GLU A 268 35.69 8.84 7.85
C GLU A 268 35.74 9.40 6.43
N ILE A 269 35.30 8.61 5.43
CA ILE A 269 34.72 9.15 4.20
C ILE A 269 33.27 8.65 4.09
N ARG A 270 32.32 9.57 4.27
CA ARG A 270 30.89 9.29 4.37
C ARG A 270 30.20 9.27 3.00
N ASN A 271 30.51 8.30 2.15
CA ASN A 271 29.53 7.93 1.12
C ASN A 271 28.40 7.18 1.82
N ARG A 272 27.39 7.94 2.27
CA ARG A 272 26.22 7.45 2.99
C ARG A 272 25.03 7.48 2.05
N PHE A 273 24.58 6.30 1.65
CA PHE A 273 23.33 6.17 0.93
C PHE A 273 22.29 5.63 1.90
N ASN A 274 21.23 6.40 2.17
CA ASN A 274 20.18 6.01 3.09
C ASN A 274 18.89 5.84 2.30
N ILE A 275 18.28 4.67 2.42
CA ILE A 275 16.99 4.34 1.81
C ILE A 275 15.94 4.22 2.92
N PRO A 276 14.76 4.84 2.79
CA PRO A 276 13.65 4.62 3.71
C PRO A 276 13.27 3.13 3.78
N LEU A 277 12.92 2.63 4.96
CA LEU A 277 12.59 1.21 5.14
C LEU A 277 11.46 0.72 4.21
N LEU A 278 10.52 1.59 3.84
CA LEU A 278 9.44 1.29 2.89
C LEU A 278 9.94 0.87 1.50
N GLN A 279 11.13 1.32 1.09
CA GLN A 279 11.73 1.02 -0.21
C GLN A 279 12.62 -0.23 -0.18
N LEU A 280 12.75 -0.91 0.98
CA LEU A 280 13.65 -2.06 1.13
C LEU A 280 13.28 -3.22 0.19
N GLU A 281 11.98 -3.50 0.01
CA GLU A 281 11.54 -4.54 -0.92
C GLU A 281 11.86 -4.20 -2.38
N THR A 282 11.82 -2.91 -2.72
CA THR A 282 12.17 -2.42 -4.06
C THR A 282 13.67 -2.56 -4.30
N LEU A 283 14.49 -2.22 -3.30
CA LEU A 283 15.94 -2.42 -3.36
C LEU A 283 16.30 -3.90 -3.57
N LYS A 284 15.63 -4.81 -2.86
CA LYS A 284 15.85 -6.26 -3.01
C LYS A 284 15.59 -6.71 -4.45
N LYS A 285 14.43 -6.35 -5.01
CA LYS A 285 14.09 -6.69 -6.42
C LYS A 285 15.09 -6.09 -7.42
N ALA A 286 15.58 -4.88 -7.17
CA ALA A 286 16.59 -4.26 -8.01
C ALA A 286 17.93 -5.01 -7.95
N CYS A 287 18.37 -5.44 -6.76
CA CYS A 287 19.56 -6.28 -6.61
C CYS A 287 19.42 -7.62 -7.34
N ASP A 288 18.27 -8.29 -7.22
CA ASP A 288 18.01 -9.56 -7.91
C ASP A 288 18.06 -9.38 -9.44
N ALA A 289 17.47 -8.29 -9.96
CA ALA A 289 17.52 -7.95 -11.38
C ALA A 289 18.96 -7.67 -11.86
N MET A 290 19.76 -6.94 -11.06
CA MET A 290 21.16 -6.68 -11.38
C MET A 290 22.01 -7.96 -11.39
N ILE A 291 21.77 -8.88 -10.46
CA ILE A 291 22.46 -10.18 -10.44
C ILE A 291 22.11 -10.99 -11.70
N ALA A 292 20.82 -11.04 -12.07
CA ALA A 292 20.38 -11.72 -13.29
C ALA A 292 20.99 -11.09 -14.55
N TYR A 293 21.10 -9.76 -14.60
CA TYR A 293 21.79 -9.07 -15.68
C TYR A 293 23.27 -9.46 -15.74
N ILE A 294 24.01 -9.38 -14.63
CA ILE A 294 25.44 -9.72 -14.60
C ILE A 294 25.67 -11.18 -15.01
N ALA A 295 24.80 -12.11 -14.58
CA ALA A 295 24.88 -13.52 -14.95
C ALA A 295 24.69 -13.77 -16.46
N LYS A 296 23.98 -12.87 -17.17
CA LYS A 296 23.76 -12.95 -18.61
C LYS A 296 24.98 -12.49 -19.43
N TYR A 297 25.85 -11.67 -18.85
CA TYR A 297 27.00 -11.05 -19.53
C TYR A 297 28.35 -11.44 -18.91
N ARG A 298 28.36 -12.47 -18.06
CA ARG A 298 29.56 -13.11 -17.52
C ARG A 298 29.91 -14.38 -18.29
#